data_AF-A0A3C0IWV3-F1
#
_entry.id   AF-A0A3C0IWV3-F1
#
_cell.length_a   1.000
_cell.length_b   1.000
_cell.length_c   1.000
_cell.angle_alpha   90.00
_cell.angle_beta   90.00
_cell.angle_gamma   90.00
#
_symmetry.space_group_name_H-M   'P 1'
#
loop_
_entity.id
_entity.type
_entity.pdbx_description
1 polymer ?
#
loop_
_entity_poly.entity_id
_entity_poly.type
_entity_poly.pdbx_seq_one_letter_code
_entity_poly.pdbx_strand_id
1 'polypeptide(L)'
;MEQAIAGAEMQLVVFELGDESYGVDISRVQDINRMQEITEIPHAPESVVGVINLRGRVIPVIDLRKRFGLSAAPNTKDTRIVVVHMEHNLIGMIVDA
;
A
#
# COMPACT_ATOMS: atom_id res chain seq x y z
N MET A 1 41.84 -15.17 -0.40
CA MET A 1 40.50 -15.15 -1.02
C MET A 1 39.51 -14.98 0.11
N GLU A 2 39.11 -13.73 0.38
CA GLU A 2 38.06 -13.41 1.35
C GLU A 2 36.73 -13.63 0.63
N GLN A 3 35.99 -14.68 0.96
CA GLN A 3 34.66 -14.86 0.38
C GLN A 3 33.70 -13.87 1.03
N ALA A 4 33.23 -12.91 0.23
CA ALA A 4 32.12 -12.05 0.60
C ALA A 4 30.89 -12.91 0.90
N ILE A 5 30.33 -12.74 2.09
CA ILE A 5 29.00 -13.22 2.40
C ILE A 5 28.08 -12.42 1.48
N ALA A 6 27.59 -13.03 0.39
CA ALA A 6 26.55 -12.43 -0.43
C ALA A 6 25.24 -12.47 0.38
N GLY A 7 25.11 -11.57 1.36
CA GLY A 7 23.84 -11.30 2.01
C GLY A 7 22.93 -10.69 0.96
N ALA A 8 21.79 -11.32 0.70
CA ALA A 8 20.80 -10.77 -0.21
C ALA A 8 20.36 -9.39 0.33
N GLU A 9 20.70 -8.32 -0.38
CA GLU A 9 20.24 -6.97 -0.05
C GLU A 9 18.72 -6.91 -0.25
N MET A 10 17.99 -6.68 0.83
CA MET A 10 16.54 -6.50 0.78
C MET A 10 16.23 -5.04 0.47
N GLN A 11 15.64 -4.80 -0.71
CA GLN A 11 15.18 -3.48 -1.10
C GLN A 11 13.73 -3.29 -0.66
N LEU A 12 13.48 -2.20 0.06
CA LEU A 12 12.16 -1.89 0.63
C LEU A 12 11.66 -0.55 0.09
N VAL A 13 10.36 -0.49 -0.21
CA VAL A 13 9.64 0.77 -0.29
C VAL A 13 9.19 1.11 1.13
N VAL A 14 9.74 2.19 1.66
CA VAL A 14 9.40 2.70 2.99
C VAL A 14 8.35 3.79 2.85
N PHE A 15 7.34 3.76 3.72
CA PHE A 15 6.26 4.73 3.78
C PHE A 15 5.83 4.98 5.22
N GLU A 16 5.15 6.11 5.44
CA GLU A 16 4.68 6.52 6.75
C GLU A 16 3.20 6.18 6.97
N LEU A 17 2.87 5.80 8.20
CA LEU A 17 1.51 5.69 8.72
C LEU A 17 1.47 6.38 10.09
N GLY A 18 1.01 7.63 10.13
CA GLY A 18 1.14 8.47 11.32
C GLY A 18 2.61 8.75 11.64
N ASP A 19 3.03 8.40 12.86
CA ASP A 19 4.39 8.64 13.35
C ASP A 19 5.32 7.42 13.17
N GLU A 20 4.85 6.37 12.50
CA GLU A 20 5.57 5.12 12.31
C GLU A 20 5.95 4.89 10.84
N SER A 21 7.14 4.33 10.62
CA SER A 21 7.61 3.92 9.30
C SER A 21 7.40 2.43 9.09
N TYR A 22 6.80 2.09 7.95
CA TYR A 22 6.57 0.73 7.50
C TYR A 22 7.33 0.48 6.19
N GLY A 23 7.57 -0.80 5.88
CA GLY A 23 8.29 -1.20 4.68
C GLY A 23 7.63 -2.38 3.98
N VAL A 24 7.58 -2.33 2.65
CA VAL A 24 7.20 -3.47 1.81
C VAL A 24 8.34 -3.81 0.87
N ASP A 25 8.56 -5.10 0.63
CA ASP A 25 9.53 -5.58 -0.36
C ASP A 25 9.26 -4.95 -1.73
N ILE A 26 10.27 -4.30 -2.31
CA ILE A 26 10.14 -3.60 -3.59
C ILE A 26 9.70 -4.55 -4.71
N SER A 27 10.06 -5.84 -4.64
CA SER A 27 9.67 -6.85 -5.63
C SER A 27 8.16 -7.07 -5.69
N ARG A 28 7.43 -6.70 -4.63
CA ARG A 28 5.96 -6.79 -4.57
C ARG A 28 5.27 -5.52 -5.02
N VAL A 29 5.97 -4.38 -5.07
CA VAL A 29 5.38 -3.09 -5.43
C VAL A 29 5.27 -3.00 -6.95
N GLN A 30 4.05 -2.83 -7.43
CA GLN A 30 3.78 -2.70 -8.86
C GLN A 30 3.72 -1.22 -9.29
N ASP A 31 2.97 -0.40 -8.56
CA ASP A 31 2.80 1.02 -8.87
C ASP A 31 2.58 1.82 -7.57
N ILE A 32 3.10 3.04 -7.48
CA ILE A 32 2.79 4.00 -6.41
C ILE A 32 2.03 5.16 -7.05
N ASN A 33 0.76 5.30 -6.71
CA ASN A 33 -0.13 6.28 -7.32
C ASN A 33 -0.52 7.34 -6.30
N ARG A 34 -0.84 8.55 -6.78
CA ARG A 34 -1.56 9.52 -5.96
C ARG A 34 -2.97 9.00 -5.63
N MET A 35 -3.58 9.57 -4.60
CA MET A 35 -5.00 9.35 -4.33
C MET A 35 -5.83 9.63 -5.59
N GLN A 36 -6.75 8.72 -5.87
CA GLN A 36 -7.69 8.79 -6.98
C GLN A 36 -9.09 8.54 -6.45
N GLU A 37 -10.10 8.69 -7.30
CA GLU A 37 -11.48 8.38 -6.92
C GLU A 37 -11.61 6.89 -6.58
N ILE A 38 -12.12 6.60 -5.38
CA ILE A 38 -12.36 5.24 -4.90
C ILE A 38 -13.86 5.01 -4.98
N THR A 39 -14.26 3.94 -5.69
CA THR A 39 -15.66 3.49 -5.71
C THR A 39 -15.92 2.64 -4.49
N GLU A 40 -16.78 3.11 -3.59
CA GLU A 40 -17.15 2.40 -2.36
C GLU A 40 -17.82 1.06 -2.67
N ILE A 41 -17.51 0.04 -1.85
CA ILE A 41 -18.17 -1.27 -1.91
C ILE A 41 -19.14 -1.37 -0.73
N PRO A 42 -20.46 -1.57 -0.98
CA PRO A 42 -21.43 -1.79 0.09
C PRO A 42 -21.08 -3.03 0.93
N HIS A 43 -21.27 -2.93 2.25
CA HIS A 43 -21.04 -4.02 3.22
C HIS A 43 -19.60 -4.56 3.27
N ALA A 44 -18.61 -3.82 2.75
CA ALA A 44 -17.22 -4.19 2.89
C ALA A 44 -16.73 -4.05 4.35
N PRO A 45 -15.71 -4.81 4.76
CA PRO A 45 -15.05 -4.59 6.06
C PRO A 45 -14.54 -3.15 6.17
N GLU A 46 -14.54 -2.57 7.37
CA GLU A 46 -14.20 -1.15 7.59
C GLU A 46 -12.83 -0.72 7.05
N SER A 47 -11.85 -1.65 7.06
CA SER A 47 -10.52 -1.41 6.48
C SER A 47 -10.51 -1.29 4.95
N VAL A 48 -11.55 -1.80 4.27
CA VAL A 48 -11.67 -1.76 2.81
C VAL A 48 -12.45 -0.50 2.44
N VAL A 49 -11.77 0.45 1.80
CA VAL A 49 -12.40 1.71 1.38
C VAL A 49 -13.23 1.52 0.12
N GLY A 50 -12.86 0.56 -0.72
CA GLY A 50 -13.57 0.26 -1.96
C GLY A 50 -12.64 -0.31 -3.02
N VAL A 51 -12.85 0.10 -4.27
CA VAL A 51 -12.03 -0.28 -5.42
C VAL A 51 -11.59 0.94 -6.23
N ILE A 52 -10.47 0.79 -6.92
CA ILE A 52 -10.00 1.72 -7.95
C ILE A 52 -9.91 0.99 -9.28
N ASN A 53 -10.01 1.74 -10.38
CA ASN A 53 -9.73 1.21 -11.71
C ASN A 53 -8.35 1.67 -12.15
N LEU A 54 -7.37 0.76 -12.10
CA LEU A 54 -6.02 1.02 -12.57
C LEU A 54 -5.79 0.32 -13.91
N ARG A 55 -5.70 1.10 -14.99
CA ARG A 55 -5.46 0.60 -16.36
C ARG A 55 -6.42 -0.51 -16.78
N GLY A 56 -7.71 -0.38 -16.43
CA GLY A 56 -8.74 -1.38 -16.75
C GLY A 56 -8.84 -2.54 -15.76
N ARG A 57 -8.01 -2.58 -14.73
CA ARG A 57 -8.06 -3.59 -13.66
C ARG A 57 -8.75 -3.00 -12.43
N VAL A 58 -9.75 -3.71 -11.92
CA VAL A 58 -10.42 -3.37 -10.65
C VAL A 58 -9.53 -3.87 -9.51
N ILE A 59 -9.03 -2.94 -8.70
CA ILE A 59 -8.11 -3.22 -7.60
C ILE A 59 -8.79 -2.83 -6.29
N PRO A 60 -8.94 -3.76 -5.33
CA PRO A 60 -9.43 -3.42 -3.99
C PRO A 60 -8.42 -2.52 -3.26
N VAL A 61 -8.93 -1.50 -2.58
CA VAL A 61 -8.13 -0.54 -1.81
C VAL A 61 -8.42 -0.66 -0.32
N ILE A 62 -7.36 -0.80 0.45
CA ILE A 62 -7.36 -0.95 1.89
C ILE A 62 -6.73 0.29 2.51
N ASP A 63 -7.38 0.86 3.53
CA ASP A 63 -6.80 1.87 4.40
C ASP A 63 -5.98 1.17 5.50
N LEU A 64 -4.66 1.35 5.45
CA LEU A 64 -3.76 0.69 6.40
C LEU A 64 -3.90 1.25 7.82
N ARG A 65 -4.27 2.52 8.00
CA ARG A 65 -4.51 3.09 9.34
C ARG A 65 -5.68 2.38 9.99
N LYS A 66 -6.80 2.23 9.27
CA LYS A 66 -7.95 1.44 9.74
C LYS A 66 -7.60 -0.02 9.96
N ARG A 67 -6.84 -0.62 9.04
CA ARG A 67 -6.44 -2.04 9.14
C ARG A 67 -5.57 -2.33 10.37
N PHE A 68 -4.72 -1.39 10.77
CA PHE A 68 -3.82 -1.53 11.91
C PHE A 68 -4.39 -0.91 13.20
N GLY A 69 -5.59 -0.34 13.15
CA GLY A 69 -6.22 0.29 14.32
C GLY A 69 -5.57 1.62 14.73
N LEU A 70 -4.89 2.29 13.81
CA LEU A 70 -4.32 3.62 14.03
C LEU A 70 -5.40 4.70 13.95
N SER A 71 -5.17 5.83 14.62
CA SER A 71 -6.06 6.99 14.57
C SER A 71 -6.31 7.42 13.13
N ALA A 72 -7.55 7.73 12.76
CA ALA A 72 -7.87 8.24 11.43
C ALA A 72 -7.18 9.60 11.19
N ALA A 73 -6.71 9.80 9.96
CA ALA A 73 -6.17 11.08 9.51
C ALA A 73 -6.80 11.45 8.15
N PRO A 74 -6.99 12.75 7.87
CA PRO A 74 -7.45 13.18 6.57
C PRO A 74 -6.37 12.91 5.52
N ASN A 75 -6.78 12.47 4.34
CA ASN A 75 -5.88 12.33 3.20
C ASN A 75 -5.28 13.70 2.84
N THR A 76 -3.98 13.72 2.59
CA THR A 76 -3.23 14.92 2.21
C THR A 76 -2.76 14.80 0.75
N LYS A 77 -2.05 15.82 0.27
CA LYS A 77 -1.35 15.79 -1.02
C LYS A 77 -0.23 14.75 -1.06
N ASP A 78 0.22 14.27 0.09
CA ASP A 78 1.32 13.31 0.22
C ASP A 78 0.80 11.87 0.30
N THR A 79 -0.48 11.69 0.66
CA THR A 79 -1.13 10.38 0.68
C THR A 79 -1.03 9.67 -0.68
N ARG A 80 -0.63 8.40 -0.66
CA ARG A 80 -0.45 7.54 -1.84
C ARG A 80 -1.28 6.27 -1.71
N ILE A 81 -1.55 5.67 -2.87
CA ILE A 81 -2.00 4.29 -2.99
C ILE A 81 -0.83 3.48 -3.52
N VAL A 82 -0.24 2.66 -2.65
CA VAL A 82 0.81 1.70 -3.01
C VAL A 82 0.13 0.42 -3.48
N VAL A 83 0.28 0.10 -4.75
CA VAL A 83 -0.29 -1.11 -5.36
C VAL A 83 0.73 -2.23 -5.27
N VAL A 84 0.34 -3.31 -4.60
CA VAL A 84 1.21 -4.46 -4.34
C VAL A 84 0.61 -5.74 -4.88
N HIS A 85 1.49 -6.64 -5.31
CA HIS A 85 1.16 -8.02 -5.63
C HIS A 85 1.13 -8.87 -4.34
N MET A 86 -0.04 -9.46 -4.07
CA MET A 86 -0.25 -10.41 -2.98
C MET A 86 -0.76 -11.72 -3.57
N GLU A 87 0.11 -12.72 -3.60
CA GLU A 87 -0.15 -14.01 -4.26
C GLU A 87 -0.65 -13.81 -5.71
N HIS A 88 -1.94 -14.06 -5.96
CA HIS A 88 -2.56 -13.94 -7.28
C HIS A 88 -3.33 -12.62 -7.50
N ASN A 89 -3.38 -11.74 -6.49
CA ASN A 89 -4.20 -10.54 -6.51
C ASN A 89 -3.36 -9.26 -6.42
N LEU A 90 -3.90 -8.19 -6.98
CA LEU A 90 -3.43 -6.83 -6.71
C LEU A 90 -4.24 -6.21 -5.59
N ILE A 91 -3.56 -5.50 -4.70
CA ILE A 91 -4.18 -4.74 -3.62
C ILE A 91 -3.58 -3.35 -3.59
N GLY A 92 -4.42 -2.33 -3.51
CA GLY A 92 -4.01 -0.96 -3.21
C GLY A 92 -3.99 -0.72 -1.71
N MET A 93 -2.92 -0.14 -1.20
CA MET A 93 -2.77 0.23 0.21
C MET A 93 -2.65 1.74 0.33
N ILE A 94 -3.53 2.37 1.09
CA ILE A 94 -3.44 3.81 1.38
C ILE A 94 -2.38 4.03 2.46
N VAL A 95 -1.43 4.93 2.17
CA VAL A 95 -0.31 5.32 3.04
C VAL A 95 -0.20 6.85 3.09
N ASP A 96 0.44 7.40 4.13
CA ASP A 96 0.45 8.84 4.34
C ASP A 96 1.53 9.58 3.53
N ALA A 97 2.73 9.01 3.43
CA ALA A 97 3.87 9.57 2.69
C ALA A 97 4.81 8.46 2.19
#